data_AF-A0A4U0P9P6-F1
#
_entry.id   AF-A0A4U0P9P6-F1
#
_cell.length_a   1.000
_cell.length_b   1.000
_cell.length_c   1.000
_cell.angle_alpha   90.00
_cell.angle_beta   90.00
_cell.angle_gamma   90.00
#
_symmetry.space_group_name_H-M   'P 1'
#
loop_
_entity.id
_entity.type
_entity.pdbx_description
1 polymer ?
#
loop_
_entity_poly.entity_id
_entity_poly.type
_entity_poly.pdbx_seq_one_letter_code
_entity_poly.pdbx_strand_id
1 'polypeptide(L)'
;MIKTVFVFLSYSFIVQAQEAPKPNIILILSDDLGIGDISCYFGKYKTPNIDKIAAEGIRFTNYYSASPICSPSRAGIFTGQVAYFVEKTLTFLRENKGKPCYVNLWTDDVHARQYIGT
;
A
#
# COMPACT_ATOMS: atom_id res chain seq x y z
N MET A 1 20.78 70.74 22.61
CA MET A 1 21.21 69.33 22.81
C MET A 1 20.40 68.44 21.89
N ILE A 2 21.04 67.83 20.88
CA ILE A 2 20.40 67.02 19.83
C ILE A 2 19.96 65.67 20.43
N LYS A 3 18.68 65.33 20.34
CA LYS A 3 18.15 64.01 20.74
C LYS A 3 18.21 63.09 19.53
N THR A 4 19.24 62.24 19.47
CA THR A 4 19.38 61.21 18.43
C THR A 4 18.38 60.08 18.70
N VAL A 5 17.46 59.83 17.76
CA VAL A 5 16.49 58.73 17.82
C VAL A 5 17.04 57.54 17.02
N PHE A 6 17.20 56.39 17.67
CA PHE A 6 17.57 55.13 17.02
C PHE A 6 16.30 54.37 16.61
N VAL A 7 16.13 54.12 15.32
CA VAL A 7 15.07 53.26 14.78
C VAL A 7 15.69 51.89 14.51
N PHE A 8 15.28 50.88 15.27
CA PHE A 8 15.63 49.48 15.01
C PHE A 8 14.67 48.90 13.96
N LEU A 9 15.18 48.66 12.75
CA LEU A 9 14.44 47.99 11.68
C LEU A 9 14.70 46.47 11.79
N SER A 10 13.75 45.71 12.32
CA SER A 10 13.86 44.25 12.37
C SER A 10 13.44 43.64 11.02
N TYR A 11 14.37 42.97 10.35
CA TYR A 11 14.10 42.19 9.13
C TYR A 11 13.69 40.76 9.53
N SER A 12 12.44 40.39 9.29
CA SER A 12 11.97 39.01 9.47
C SER A 12 12.23 38.21 8.20
N PHE A 13 13.05 37.17 8.26
CA PHE A 13 13.23 36.21 7.18
C PHE A 13 12.06 35.23 7.15
N ILE A 14 11.25 35.25 6.09
CA ILE A 14 10.25 34.22 5.83
C ILE A 14 10.97 33.08 5.10
N VAL A 15 11.17 31.95 5.77
CA VAL A 15 11.65 30.72 5.13
C VAL A 15 10.45 30.05 4.48
N GLN A 16 10.42 30.03 3.16
CA GLN A 16 9.41 29.29 2.40
C GLN A 16 9.74 27.80 2.45
N ALA A 17 8.84 27.00 3.01
CA ALA A 17 8.98 25.55 2.98
C ALA A 17 8.92 25.06 1.53
N GLN A 18 10.02 24.51 1.03
CA GLN A 18 10.06 23.87 -0.28
C GLN A 18 9.25 22.56 -0.19
N GLU A 19 8.22 22.45 -1.02
CA GLU A 19 7.40 21.24 -1.09
C GLU A 19 8.30 20.06 -1.52
N ALA A 20 8.40 19.04 -0.68
CA ALA A 20 9.22 17.88 -0.99
C ALA A 20 8.65 17.18 -2.24
N PRO A 21 9.50 16.74 -3.18
CA PRO A 21 9.04 16.03 -4.36
C PRO A 21 8.29 14.76 -3.93
N LYS A 22 7.14 14.50 -4.54
CA LYS A 22 6.36 13.28 -4.26
C LYS A 22 7.17 12.05 -4.71
N PRO A 23 7.29 11.01 -3.87
CA PRO A 23 8.01 9.81 -4.25
C PRO A 23 7.25 9.05 -5.35
N ASN A 24 7.99 8.42 -6.26
CA ASN A 24 7.44 7.43 -7.16
C ASN A 24 7.40 6.07 -6.45
N ILE A 25 6.31 5.33 -6.62
CA ILE A 25 6.13 4.00 -6.02
C ILE A 25 6.12 2.96 -7.15
N ILE A 26 7.03 1.99 -7.08
CA ILE A 26 7.09 0.85 -8.01
C ILE A 26 6.85 -0.42 -7.19
N LEU A 27 5.79 -1.16 -7.54
CA LEU A 27 5.51 -2.47 -6.96
C LEU A 27 6.03 -3.56 -7.92
N ILE A 28 7.04 -4.30 -7.49
CA ILE A 28 7.58 -5.46 -8.21
C ILE A 28 7.02 -6.73 -7.55
N LEU A 29 6.24 -7.51 -8.30
CA LEU A 29 5.65 -8.76 -7.85
C LEU A 29 6.06 -9.89 -8.80
N SER A 30 6.59 -10.98 -8.24
CA SER A 30 6.92 -12.21 -8.99
C SER A 30 5.85 -13.27 -8.75
N ASP A 31 5.54 -14.04 -9.80
CA ASP A 31 4.70 -15.24 -9.66
C ASP A 31 5.55 -16.42 -9.17
N ASP A 32 4.99 -17.26 -8.32
CA ASP A 32 5.58 -18.50 -7.77
C ASP A 32 7.00 -18.40 -7.17
N LEU A 33 7.39 -17.22 -6.67
CA LEU A 33 8.71 -17.01 -6.04
C LEU A 33 8.71 -17.44 -4.57
N GLY A 34 9.48 -18.46 -4.23
CA GLY A 34 9.64 -18.96 -2.87
C GLY A 34 10.77 -18.27 -2.11
N ILE A 35 10.72 -18.34 -0.77
CA ILE A 35 11.79 -17.82 0.10
C ILE A 35 13.15 -18.48 -0.17
N GLY A 36 13.16 -19.75 -0.57
CA GLY A 36 14.37 -20.51 -0.89
C GLY A 36 15.03 -20.16 -2.22
N ASP A 37 14.42 -19.28 -3.02
CA ASP A 37 14.95 -18.88 -4.32
C ASP A 37 15.86 -17.64 -4.25
N ILE A 38 15.80 -16.88 -3.14
CA ILE A 38 16.47 -15.58 -2.97
C ILE A 38 17.65 -15.68 -2.00
N SER A 39 18.85 -15.26 -2.40
CA SER A 39 20.06 -15.43 -1.57
C SER A 39 20.01 -14.69 -0.22
N CYS A 40 19.44 -13.49 -0.15
CA CYS A 40 19.26 -12.79 1.13
C CYS A 40 18.27 -13.45 2.12
N TYR A 41 17.58 -14.52 1.69
CA TYR A 41 16.75 -15.38 2.54
C TYR A 41 17.28 -16.83 2.61
N PHE A 42 18.60 -17.01 2.50
CA PHE A 42 19.27 -18.32 2.54
C PHE A 42 18.99 -19.21 1.33
N GLY A 43 18.50 -18.63 0.23
CA GLY A 43 18.29 -19.34 -1.02
C GLY A 43 19.59 -19.73 -1.72
N LYS A 44 19.51 -20.76 -2.58
CA LYS A 44 20.68 -21.32 -3.29
C LYS A 44 21.17 -20.42 -4.42
N TYR A 45 20.28 -19.66 -5.04
CA TYR A 45 20.59 -18.85 -6.22
C TYR A 45 21.10 -17.47 -5.84
N LYS A 46 22.07 -16.96 -6.60
CA LYS A 46 22.60 -15.61 -6.40
C LYS A 46 21.64 -14.60 -7.00
N THR A 47 21.11 -13.69 -6.18
CA THR A 47 20.17 -12.64 -6.58
C THR A 47 20.72 -11.24 -6.25
N PRO A 48 21.84 -10.80 -6.84
CA PRO A 48 22.57 -9.61 -6.38
C PRO A 48 21.76 -8.31 -6.43
N ASN A 49 20.84 -8.16 -7.40
CA ASN A 49 19.98 -6.98 -7.49
C ASN A 49 18.92 -6.95 -6.37
N ILE A 50 18.34 -8.10 -6.02
CA ILE A 50 17.36 -8.22 -4.92
C ILE A 50 18.07 -8.04 -3.58
N ASP A 51 19.26 -8.64 -3.43
CA ASP A 51 20.07 -8.52 -2.22
C ASP A 51 20.49 -7.06 -1.97
N LYS A 52 20.80 -6.30 -3.03
CA LYS A 52 21.08 -4.87 -2.93
C LYS A 52 19.87 -4.08 -2.42
N ILE A 53 18.68 -4.34 -2.97
CA ILE A 53 17.43 -3.71 -2.49
C ILE A 53 17.19 -4.02 -1.01
N ALA A 54 17.43 -5.26 -0.59
CA ALA A 54 17.28 -5.67 0.80
C ALA A 54 18.32 -5.01 1.74
N ALA A 55 19.55 -4.79 1.28
CA ALA A 55 20.63 -4.16 2.06
C ALA A 55 20.47 -2.64 2.18
N GLU A 56 19.96 -1.98 1.14
CA GLU A 56 19.72 -0.53 1.11
C GLU A 56 18.36 -0.14 1.71
N GLY A 57 17.48 -1.12 1.95
CA GLY A 57 16.11 -0.92 2.41
C GLY A 57 15.75 -1.75 3.65
N ILE A 58 14.50 -2.19 3.67
CA ILE A 58 13.94 -3.02 4.74
C ILE A 58 13.60 -4.40 4.17
N ARG A 59 14.01 -5.45 4.89
CA ARG A 59 13.72 -6.85 4.56
C ARG A 59 12.77 -7.46 5.59
N PHE A 60 11.65 -8.00 5.15
CA PHE A 60 10.66 -8.64 6.01
C PHE A 60 10.83 -10.16 6.03
N THR A 61 11.00 -10.76 7.21
CA THR A 61 11.09 -12.23 7.34
C THR A 61 9.74 -12.89 7.63
N ASN A 62 8.74 -12.10 8.01
CA ASN A 62 7.38 -12.55 8.35
C ASN A 62 6.36 -11.85 7.45
N TYR A 63 6.33 -12.21 6.17
CA TYR A 63 5.33 -11.78 5.20
C TYR A 63 4.50 -12.98 4.74
N TYR A 64 3.18 -12.81 4.69
CA TYR A 64 2.24 -13.83 4.24
C TYR A 64 1.35 -13.24 3.15
N SER A 65 1.23 -13.96 2.03
CA SER A 65 0.25 -13.62 1.01
C SER A 65 -1.17 -13.75 1.56
N ALA A 66 -2.09 -12.90 1.11
CA ALA A 66 -3.51 -12.98 1.46
C ALA A 66 -4.14 -14.34 1.08
N SER A 67 -3.55 -15.04 0.11
CA SER A 67 -3.90 -16.41 -0.29
C SER A 67 -2.71 -17.10 -0.99
N PRO A 68 -2.57 -18.44 -0.91
CA PRO A 68 -1.56 -19.19 -1.65
C PRO A 68 -1.89 -19.37 -3.15
N ILE A 69 -2.92 -18.68 -3.68
CA ILE A 69 -3.34 -18.75 -5.09
C ILE A 69 -3.16 -17.37 -5.74
N CYS A 70 -2.68 -17.34 -6.99
CA CYS A 70 -2.24 -16.13 -7.69
C CYS A 70 -3.32 -15.01 -7.74
N SER A 71 -4.54 -15.35 -8.17
CA SER A 71 -5.64 -14.37 -8.31
C SER A 71 -6.07 -13.74 -6.98
N PRO A 72 -6.42 -14.50 -5.93
CA PRO A 72 -6.77 -13.92 -4.64
C PRO A 72 -5.58 -13.26 -3.91
N SER A 73 -4.33 -13.70 -4.15
CA SER A 73 -3.13 -13.00 -3.67
C SER A 73 -3.03 -11.58 -4.24
N ARG A 74 -3.11 -11.44 -5.56
CA ARG A 74 -3.09 -10.13 -6.24
C ARG A 74 -4.27 -9.26 -5.85
N ALA A 75 -5.45 -9.86 -5.70
CA ALA A 75 -6.63 -9.12 -5.26
C ALA A 75 -6.40 -8.50 -3.87
N GLY A 76 -5.83 -9.24 -2.92
CA GLY A 76 -5.51 -8.69 -1.60
C GLY A 76 -4.50 -7.54 -1.64
N ILE A 77 -3.52 -7.58 -2.55
CA ILE A 77 -2.59 -6.46 -2.77
C ILE A 77 -3.31 -5.22 -3.30
N PHE A 78 -4.23 -5.36 -4.25
CA PHE A 78 -4.92 -4.21 -4.87
C PHE A 78 -6.04 -3.64 -4.03
N THR A 79 -6.72 -4.47 -3.22
CA THR A 79 -7.89 -4.05 -2.44
C THR A 79 -7.58 -3.84 -0.96
N GLY A 80 -6.45 -4.34 -0.46
CA GLY A 80 -6.17 -4.38 0.98
C GLY A 80 -7.08 -5.34 1.75
N GLN A 81 -7.83 -6.22 1.07
CA GLN A 81 -8.75 -7.16 1.71
C GLN A 81 -8.16 -8.58 1.80
N VAL A 82 -8.65 -9.35 2.77
CA VAL A 82 -8.37 -10.80 2.81
C VAL A 82 -9.10 -11.51 1.68
N ALA A 83 -8.51 -12.61 1.20
CA ALA A 83 -9.04 -13.38 0.07
C ALA A 83 -10.52 -13.78 0.23
N TYR A 84 -10.94 -14.10 1.46
CA TYR A 84 -12.33 -14.45 1.77
C TYR A 84 -13.34 -13.37 1.31
N PHE A 85 -13.07 -12.08 1.57
CA PHE A 85 -14.02 -11.02 1.19
C PHE A 85 -14.05 -10.79 -0.33
N VAL A 86 -12.90 -10.95 -0.99
CA VAL A 86 -12.81 -10.89 -2.44
C VAL A 86 -13.65 -12.02 -3.07
N GLU A 87 -13.47 -13.25 -2.61
CA GLU A 87 -14.21 -14.41 -3.13
C GLU A 87 -15.72 -14.30 -2.88
N LYS A 88 -16.11 -13.82 -1.71
CA LYS A 88 -17.52 -13.62 -1.37
C LYS A 88 -18.18 -12.57 -2.26
N THR A 89 -17.46 -11.48 -2.52
CA THR A 89 -17.88 -10.43 -3.45
C THR A 89 -18.03 -10.97 -4.87
N LEU A 90 -17.05 -11.72 -5.37
CA LEU A 90 -17.10 -12.31 -6.71
C LEU A 90 -18.26 -13.30 -6.85
N THR A 91 -18.51 -14.10 -5.83
CA THR A 91 -19.63 -15.07 -5.81
C THR A 91 -20.96 -14.34 -5.86
N PHE A 92 -21.15 -13.33 -5.01
CA PHE A 92 -22.36 -12.50 -5.01
C PHE A 92 -22.61 -11.84 -6.37
N LEU A 93 -21.58 -11.26 -6.99
CA LEU A 93 -21.69 -10.64 -8.31
C LEU A 93 -22.05 -11.67 -9.40
N ARG A 94 -21.52 -12.89 -9.30
CA ARG A 94 -21.82 -13.97 -10.25
C ARG A 94 -23.27 -14.44 -10.14
N GLU A 95 -23.79 -14.56 -8.92
CA GLU A 95 -25.17 -14.96 -8.63
C GLU A 95 -26.18 -13.86 -9.00
N ASN A 96 -25.77 -12.60 -8.95
CA ASN A 96 -26.61 -11.44 -9.26
C ASN A 96 -26.30 -10.82 -10.63
N LYS A 97 -25.72 -11.60 -11.54
CA LYS A 97 -25.37 -11.14 -12.88
C LYS A 97 -26.58 -10.55 -13.60
N GLY A 98 -26.46 -9.30 -14.06
CA GLY A 98 -27.53 -8.60 -14.78
C GLY A 98 -28.58 -7.95 -13.88
N LYS A 99 -28.46 -8.03 -12.55
CA LYS A 99 -29.30 -7.30 -11.61
C LYS A 99 -28.54 -6.09 -11.05
N PRO A 100 -29.21 -4.95 -10.80
CA PRO A 100 -28.58 -3.87 -10.04
C PRO A 100 -28.23 -4.38 -8.64
N CYS A 101 -27.00 -4.19 -8.21
CA CYS A 101 -26.52 -4.61 -6.90
C CYS A 101 -25.49 -3.62 -6.34
N TYR A 102 -25.38 -3.58 -5.02
CA TYR A 102 -24.41 -2.77 -4.29
C TYR A 102 -23.45 -3.69 -3.55
N VAL A 103 -22.15 -3.41 -3.65
CA VAL A 103 -21.11 -4.09 -2.89
C VAL A 103 -20.36 -3.03 -2.11
N ASN A 104 -20.47 -3.08 -0.78
CA ASN A 104 -19.60 -2.29 0.08
C ASN A 104 -18.22 -2.96 0.13
N LEU A 105 -17.19 -2.26 -0.32
CA LEU A 105 -15.80 -2.74 -0.34
C LEU A 105 -15.00 -2.27 0.88
N TRP A 106 -15.60 -1.50 1.81
CA TRP A 106 -14.95 -1.06 3.03
C TRP A 106 -15.11 -2.11 4.14
N THR A 107 -13.99 -2.57 4.69
CA THR A 107 -13.90 -3.67 5.68
C THR A 107 -14.24 -3.24 7.11
N ASP A 108 -14.26 -1.94 7.33
CA ASP A 108 -14.45 -1.25 8.61
C ASP A 108 -15.94 -1.12 8.99
N ASP A 109 -16.85 -1.46 8.08
CA ASP A 109 -18.28 -1.42 8.34
C ASP A 109 -18.88 -2.83 8.51
N VAL A 110 -18.54 -3.48 9.62
CA VAL A 110 -19.22 -4.71 10.09
C VAL A 110 -20.72 -4.51 10.39
N HIS A 111 -21.22 -3.27 10.31
CA HIS A 111 -22.62 -2.92 10.55
C HIS A 111 -23.44 -2.65 9.28
N ALA A 112 -22.82 -2.65 8.08
CA ALA A 112 -23.54 -2.58 6.82
C ALA A 112 -24.22 -3.93 6.52
N ARG A 113 -25.31 -4.20 7.23
CA ARG A 113 -26.29 -5.24 6.92
C ARG A 113 -26.70 -5.06 5.46
N GLN A 114 -26.27 -5.98 4.59
CA GLN A 114 -26.67 -6.02 3.18
C GLN A 114 -28.18 -6.27 3.09
N TYR A 115 -28.97 -5.20 3.12
CA TYR A 115 -30.36 -5.20 2.71
C TYR A 115 -30.46 -4.41 1.42
N ILE A 116 -30.80 -5.10 0.33
CA ILE A 116 -31.49 -4.47 -0.79
C ILE A 116 -32.69 -5.35 -1.10
N GLY A 117 -33.84 -4.90 -0.64
CA GLY A 117 -35.14 -5.40 -1.09
C GLY A 117 -35.58 -4.69 -2.36
N THR A 118 -36.33 -5.43 -3.16
CA THR A 118 -37.60 -5.00 -3.76
C THR A 118 -38.60 -6.09 -3.49
#